data_AF-A0A2V2U4U6-F1
#
_entry.id   AF-A0A2V2U4U6-F1
#
_cell.length_a   1.000
_cell.length_b   1.000
_cell.length_c   1.000
_cell.angle_alpha   90.00
_cell.angle_beta   90.00
_cell.angle_gamma   90.00
#
_symmetry.space_group_name_H-M   'P 1'
#
loop_
_entity.id
_entity.type
_entity.pdbx_description
1 polymer ?
#
loop_
_entity_poly.entity_id
_entity_poly.type
_entity_poly.pdbx_seq_one_letter_code
_entity_poly.pdbx_strand_id
1 'polypeptide(L)'
;MDTPQLLRYTNTILQKSGLPSDSIIASVRRLSSINIENIFTYKPFSEVDEMCFRLNTLKKKSTDAFRPFISSSTNTLCHSMGNPLKVAEDIIELEEKHHLLNSLLRIVTFLSNKYAMEASNATLIGECHYPETSFVFDEQSSSSYRKEIAHMARYYRLHLGSFLAIELAKELKGFPLSYKDNRFESVIELYEIGCADYIFNFVVDTNTNTREEKLVTPILTDLDGYRKVLAIHVYGDEKIRLWKRWGDDYDGLYDINGNRSNTHMEVSPFFNSVAII
;
A
#
# COMPACT_ATOMS: atom_id res chain seq x y z
N MET A 1 -9.89 18.90 4.97
CA MET A 1 -10.13 18.57 6.38
C MET A 1 -8.78 18.36 7.03
N ASP A 2 -8.45 19.04 8.12
CA ASP A 2 -7.18 18.86 8.82
C ASP A 2 -7.29 17.73 9.87
N THR A 3 -6.16 17.25 10.40
CA THR A 3 -6.12 16.18 11.40
C THR A 3 -7.00 16.45 12.63
N PRO A 4 -7.05 17.68 13.20
CA PRO A 4 -7.99 18.01 14.27
C PRO A 4 -9.47 17.83 13.90
N GLN A 5 -9.87 18.19 12.68
CA GLN A 5 -11.24 17.99 12.21
C GLN A 5 -11.60 16.51 12.03
N LEU A 6 -10.68 15.68 11.51
CA LEU A 6 -10.89 14.23 11.37
C LEU A 6 -11.12 13.55 12.74
N LEU A 7 -10.33 13.94 13.76
CA LEU A 7 -10.49 13.40 15.11
C LEU A 7 -11.80 13.83 15.76
N ARG A 8 -12.21 15.10 15.59
CA ARG A 8 -13.51 15.57 16.10
C ARG A 8 -14.68 14.84 15.44
N TYR A 9 -14.61 14.64 14.12
CA TYR A 9 -15.59 13.88 13.36
C TYR A 9 -15.69 12.44 13.88
N THR A 10 -14.55 11.77 14.04
CA THR A 10 -14.47 10.39 14.56
C THR A 10 -15.07 10.27 15.95
N ASN A 11 -14.68 11.15 16.88
CA ASN A 11 -15.22 11.17 18.25
C ASN A 11 -16.75 11.31 18.24
N THR A 12 -17.27 12.20 17.40
CA THR A 12 -18.71 12.44 17.29
C THR A 12 -19.47 11.20 16.83
N ILE A 13 -18.90 10.46 15.88
CA ILE A 13 -19.53 9.23 15.37
C ILE A 13 -19.48 8.12 16.42
N LEU A 14 -18.33 7.92 17.07
CA LEU A 14 -18.15 6.85 18.05
C LEU A 14 -19.02 7.06 19.29
N GLN A 15 -19.11 8.29 19.80
CA GLN A 15 -20.00 8.64 20.92
C GLN A 15 -21.46 8.29 20.65
N LYS A 16 -21.93 8.51 19.41
CA LYS A 16 -23.30 8.17 19.00
C LYS A 16 -23.54 6.66 18.89
N SER A 17 -22.48 5.87 18.70
CA SER A 17 -22.56 4.43 18.47
C SER A 17 -22.52 3.58 19.75
N GLY A 18 -22.16 4.17 20.90
CA GLY A 18 -22.08 3.49 22.19
C GLY A 18 -20.90 2.51 22.35
N LEU A 19 -19.93 2.52 21.43
CA LEU A 19 -18.73 1.67 21.49
C LEU A 19 -17.58 2.35 22.25
N PRO A 20 -16.73 1.58 22.97
CA PRO A 20 -15.48 2.11 23.53
C PRO A 20 -14.64 2.72 22.42
N SER A 21 -14.19 3.97 22.60
CA SER A 21 -13.73 4.80 21.48
C SER A 21 -12.21 4.89 21.32
N ASP A 22 -11.43 4.50 22.34
CA ASP A 22 -10.05 4.96 22.44
C ASP A 22 -9.10 4.27 21.45
N SER A 23 -9.31 2.99 21.18
CA SER A 23 -8.54 2.21 20.18
C SER A 23 -8.77 2.71 18.75
N ILE A 24 -10.03 2.95 18.38
CA ILE A 24 -10.42 3.45 17.05
C ILE A 24 -9.94 4.89 16.86
N ILE A 25 -10.06 5.75 17.89
CA ILE A 25 -9.53 7.13 17.85
C ILE A 25 -8.01 7.12 17.69
N ALA A 26 -7.30 6.26 18.44
CA ALA A 26 -5.86 6.12 18.31
C ALA A 26 -5.46 5.65 16.91
N SER A 27 -6.22 4.73 16.34
CA SER A 27 -6.05 4.21 14.98
C SER A 27 -6.23 5.30 13.93
N VAL A 28 -7.33 6.07 13.99
CA VAL A 28 -7.54 7.22 13.08
C VAL A 28 -6.44 8.26 13.24
N ARG A 29 -5.99 8.54 14.47
CA ARG A 29 -4.89 9.46 14.73
C ARG A 29 -3.60 8.99 14.06
N ARG A 30 -3.27 7.70 14.21
CA ARG A 30 -2.09 7.09 13.59
C ARG A 30 -2.15 7.22 12.07
N LEU A 31 -3.25 6.80 11.45
CA LEU A 31 -3.41 6.89 9.99
C LEU A 31 -3.32 8.34 9.48
N SER A 32 -3.88 9.29 10.22
CA SER A 32 -3.81 10.72 9.89
C SER A 32 -2.42 11.34 10.14
N SER A 33 -1.54 10.64 10.85
CA SER A 33 -0.16 11.07 11.13
C SER A 33 0.87 10.52 10.16
N ILE A 34 0.48 9.59 9.27
CA ILE A 34 1.34 9.12 8.19
C ILE A 34 1.78 10.33 7.37
N ASN A 35 3.09 10.54 7.28
CA ASN A 35 3.66 11.67 6.56
C ASN A 35 3.69 11.39 5.05
N ILE A 36 2.56 11.64 4.39
CA ILE A 36 2.37 11.44 2.95
C ILE A 36 3.39 12.26 2.13
N GLU A 37 3.72 13.48 2.58
CA GLU A 37 4.72 14.33 1.90
C GLU A 37 6.10 13.68 1.92
N ASN A 38 6.49 13.05 3.04
CA ASN A 38 7.75 12.28 3.13
C ASN A 38 7.74 11.01 2.27
N ILE A 39 6.59 10.35 2.07
CA ILE A 39 6.47 9.20 1.15
C ILE A 39 6.80 9.64 -0.29
N PHE A 40 6.32 10.82 -0.67
CA PHE A 40 6.42 11.33 -2.05
C PHE A 40 7.53 12.38 -2.26
N THR A 41 8.52 12.41 -1.37
CA THR A 41 9.74 13.19 -1.55
C THR A 41 10.87 12.30 -2.06
N TYR A 42 11.58 12.71 -3.10
CA TYR A 42 12.76 11.99 -3.59
C TYR A 42 13.91 12.10 -2.60
N LYS A 43 14.39 10.95 -2.13
CA LYS A 43 15.46 10.86 -1.13
C LYS A 43 16.79 10.46 -1.76
N PRO A 44 17.94 10.88 -1.22
CA PRO A 44 19.23 10.40 -1.68
C PRO A 44 19.29 8.87 -1.65
N PHE A 45 19.87 8.25 -2.68
CA PHE A 45 20.02 6.79 -2.77
C PHE A 45 20.59 6.15 -1.50
N SER A 46 21.59 6.79 -0.89
CA SER A 46 22.21 6.30 0.35
C SER A 46 21.22 6.20 1.52
N GLU A 47 20.29 7.15 1.66
CA GLU A 47 19.27 7.11 2.70
C GLU A 47 18.32 5.93 2.48
N VAL A 48 17.94 5.69 1.22
CA VAL A 48 17.03 4.58 0.87
C VAL A 48 17.70 3.23 1.07
N ASP A 49 18.99 3.11 0.72
CA ASP A 49 19.77 1.89 0.94
C ASP A 49 19.90 1.54 2.43
N GLU A 50 20.09 2.53 3.31
CA GLU A 50 20.14 2.33 4.77
C GLU A 50 18.81 1.80 5.35
N MET A 51 17.69 2.07 4.68
CA MET A 51 16.37 1.57 5.10
C MET A 51 16.16 0.08 4.79
N CYS A 52 16.97 -0.55 3.91
CA CYS A 52 16.72 -1.91 3.41
C CYS A 52 16.58 -2.97 4.50
N PHE A 53 17.41 -2.90 5.55
CA PHE A 53 17.31 -3.82 6.69
C PHE A 53 15.96 -3.70 7.41
N ARG A 54 15.52 -2.47 7.67
CA ARG A 54 14.23 -2.20 8.33
C ARG A 54 13.06 -2.62 7.42
N LEU A 55 13.16 -2.35 6.12
CA LEU A 55 12.19 -2.79 5.13
C LEU A 55 12.05 -4.32 5.13
N ASN A 56 13.15 -5.07 5.14
CA ASN A 56 13.09 -6.53 5.20
C ASN A 56 12.44 -7.05 6.49
N THR A 57 12.71 -6.41 7.62
CA THR A 57 12.06 -6.76 8.90
C THR A 57 10.54 -6.58 8.82
N LEU A 58 10.08 -5.44 8.31
CA LEU A 58 8.64 -5.15 8.17
C LEU A 58 7.98 -6.05 7.12
N LYS A 59 8.65 -6.28 5.99
CA LYS A 59 8.15 -7.16 4.93
C LYS A 59 8.03 -8.61 5.39
N LYS A 60 8.97 -9.08 6.20
CA LYS A 60 8.89 -10.39 6.87
C LYS A 60 7.67 -10.43 7.79
N LYS A 61 7.51 -9.44 8.68
CA LYS A 61 6.35 -9.34 9.59
C LYS A 61 5.03 -9.37 8.82
N SER A 62 4.95 -8.67 7.69
CA SER A 62 3.78 -8.65 6.83
C SER A 62 3.51 -9.99 6.16
N THR A 63 4.54 -10.58 5.55
CA THR A 63 4.44 -11.89 4.91
C THR A 63 4.01 -12.96 5.91
N ASP A 64 4.60 -12.98 7.10
CA ASP A 64 4.27 -13.94 8.17
C ASP A 64 2.86 -13.69 8.73
N ALA A 65 2.37 -12.44 8.75
CA ALA A 65 1.01 -12.12 9.18
C ALA A 65 -0.05 -12.63 8.20
N PHE A 66 0.23 -12.63 6.90
CA PHE A 66 -0.72 -13.03 5.86
C PHE A 66 -0.60 -14.50 5.43
N ARG A 67 0.58 -15.11 5.57
CA ARG A 67 0.85 -16.52 5.20
C ARG A 67 -0.17 -17.53 5.76
N PRO A 68 -0.66 -17.42 7.01
CA PRO A 68 -1.67 -18.35 7.54
C PRO A 68 -3.01 -18.35 6.80
N PHE A 69 -3.29 -17.33 5.98
CA PHE A 69 -4.53 -17.20 5.21
C PHE A 69 -4.39 -17.69 3.77
N ILE A 70 -3.24 -18.25 3.40
CA ILE A 70 -3.08 -18.98 2.14
C ILE A 70 -3.82 -20.31 2.27
N SER A 71 -4.84 -20.49 1.44
CA SER A 71 -5.62 -21.71 1.31
C SER A 71 -5.53 -22.22 -0.13
N SER A 72 -6.09 -23.40 -0.39
CA SER A 72 -6.23 -23.95 -1.74
C SER A 72 -7.04 -23.05 -2.69
N SER A 73 -7.82 -22.10 -2.17
CA SER A 73 -8.59 -21.14 -2.95
C SER A 73 -7.89 -19.78 -3.14
N THR A 74 -7.00 -19.37 -2.25
CA THR A 74 -6.27 -18.09 -2.37
C THR A 74 -4.90 -18.25 -3.01
N ASN A 75 -4.21 -19.39 -2.88
CA ASN A 75 -2.94 -19.81 -3.52
C ASN A 75 -1.75 -18.81 -3.55
N THR A 76 -1.94 -17.54 -3.17
CA THR A 76 -0.95 -16.46 -3.23
C THR A 76 -1.09 -15.57 -1.99
N LEU A 77 0.02 -14.98 -1.55
CA LEU A 77 0.08 -13.99 -0.47
C LEU A 77 -0.81 -12.78 -0.78
N CYS A 78 -0.88 -12.35 -2.03
CA CYS A 78 -1.74 -11.23 -2.43
C CYS A 78 -3.22 -11.50 -2.11
N HIS A 79 -3.77 -12.65 -2.52
CA HIS A 79 -5.17 -13.01 -2.23
C HIS A 79 -5.43 -13.19 -0.73
N SER A 80 -4.42 -13.67 0.01
CA SER A 80 -4.55 -13.93 1.45
C SER A 80 -4.86 -12.67 2.28
N MET A 81 -4.54 -11.47 1.76
CA MET A 81 -4.84 -10.19 2.40
C MET A 81 -6.34 -9.89 2.52
N GLY A 82 -7.16 -10.41 1.60
CA GLY A 82 -8.61 -10.19 1.61
C GLY A 82 -9.32 -10.91 2.75
N ASN A 83 -8.76 -12.02 3.25
CA ASN A 83 -9.41 -12.88 4.23
C ASN A 83 -9.62 -12.18 5.59
N PRO A 84 -8.62 -11.53 6.22
CA PRO A 84 -8.83 -10.78 7.45
C PRO A 84 -9.84 -9.64 7.33
N LEU A 85 -9.85 -8.94 6.18
CA LEU A 85 -10.83 -7.90 5.91
C LEU A 85 -12.24 -8.48 5.85
N LYS A 86 -12.43 -9.56 5.08
CA LYS A 86 -13.75 -10.18 4.92
C LYS A 86 -14.34 -10.64 6.26
N VAL A 87 -13.53 -11.25 7.12
CA VAL A 87 -13.94 -11.61 8.48
C VAL A 87 -14.39 -10.39 9.28
N ALA A 88 -13.66 -9.27 9.20
CA ALA A 88 -14.06 -8.05 9.90
C ALA A 88 -15.38 -7.46 9.36
N GLU A 89 -15.54 -7.42 8.04
CA GLU A 89 -16.77 -6.95 7.39
C GLU A 89 -17.98 -7.79 7.78
N ASP A 90 -17.86 -9.13 7.75
CA ASP A 90 -18.95 -10.04 8.10
C ASP A 90 -19.40 -9.83 9.56
N ILE A 91 -18.47 -9.63 10.50
CA ILE A 91 -18.80 -9.35 11.90
C ILE A 91 -19.46 -7.97 12.07
N ILE A 92 -18.96 -6.94 11.37
CA ILE A 92 -19.54 -5.60 11.39
C ILE A 92 -20.96 -5.60 10.84
N GLU A 93 -21.22 -6.39 9.78
CA GLU A 93 -22.54 -6.56 9.21
C GLU A 93 -23.48 -7.28 10.18
N LEU A 94 -23.04 -8.40 10.75
CA LEU A 94 -23.81 -9.19 11.73
C LEU A 94 -24.20 -8.40 12.99
N GLU A 95 -23.33 -7.48 13.44
CA GLU A 95 -23.63 -6.60 14.58
C GLU A 95 -24.26 -5.25 14.17
N GLU A 96 -24.71 -5.12 12.91
CA GLU A 96 -25.42 -3.97 12.36
C GLU A 96 -24.63 -2.64 12.44
N LYS A 97 -23.30 -2.71 12.42
CA LYS A 97 -22.39 -1.55 12.51
C LYS A 97 -21.88 -1.03 11.16
N HIS A 98 -22.46 -1.47 10.05
CA HIS A 98 -22.08 -1.04 8.69
C HIS A 98 -22.06 0.50 8.50
N HIS A 99 -23.01 1.23 9.09
CA HIS A 99 -23.07 2.70 9.03
C HIS A 99 -21.87 3.38 9.70
N LEU A 100 -21.32 2.78 10.76
CA LEU A 100 -20.14 3.24 11.46
C LEU A 100 -18.89 3.01 10.61
N LEU A 101 -18.74 1.81 10.04
CA LEU A 101 -17.66 1.52 9.10
C LEU A 101 -17.68 2.49 7.91
N ASN A 102 -18.84 2.69 7.28
CA ASN A 102 -18.99 3.64 6.17
C ASN A 102 -18.59 5.07 6.54
N SER A 103 -18.84 5.48 7.79
CA SER A 103 -18.43 6.78 8.29
C SER A 103 -16.92 6.88 8.48
N LEU A 104 -16.27 5.85 9.02
CA LEU A 104 -14.82 5.76 9.15
C LEU A 104 -14.13 5.72 7.78
N LEU A 105 -14.69 5.01 6.80
CA LEU A 105 -14.13 4.92 5.44
C LEU A 105 -14.11 6.27 4.71
N ARG A 106 -14.91 7.27 5.12
CA ARG A 106 -14.81 8.64 4.58
C ARG A 106 -13.47 9.29 4.92
N ILE A 107 -12.93 9.01 6.11
CA ILE A 107 -11.59 9.47 6.53
C ILE A 107 -10.54 8.85 5.62
N VAL A 108 -10.66 7.54 5.37
CA VAL A 108 -9.73 6.81 4.52
C VAL A 108 -9.77 7.33 3.08
N THR A 109 -10.96 7.60 2.53
CA THR A 109 -11.12 8.22 1.21
C THR A 109 -10.45 9.60 1.16
N PHE A 110 -10.61 10.42 2.20
CA PHE A 110 -9.93 11.72 2.27
C PHE A 110 -8.40 11.58 2.26
N LEU A 111 -7.84 10.66 3.05
CA LEU A 111 -6.40 10.39 3.10
C LEU A 111 -5.87 9.85 1.76
N SER A 112 -6.61 8.95 1.11
CA SER A 112 -6.28 8.41 -0.21
C SER A 112 -6.28 9.49 -1.31
N ASN A 113 -7.19 10.47 -1.24
CA ASN A 113 -7.16 11.60 -2.16
C ASN A 113 -5.92 12.48 -1.96
N LYS A 114 -5.51 12.74 -0.70
CA LYS A 114 -4.24 13.43 -0.42
C LYS A 114 -3.05 12.62 -0.95
N TYR A 115 -3.07 11.31 -0.76
CA TYR A 115 -2.06 10.38 -1.26
C TYR A 115 -1.89 10.47 -2.78
N ALA A 116 -2.99 10.40 -3.54
CA ALA A 116 -2.98 10.51 -5.00
C ALA A 116 -2.46 11.88 -5.48
N MET A 117 -2.82 12.96 -4.76
CA MET A 117 -2.34 14.31 -5.06
C MET A 117 -0.82 14.42 -4.89
N GLU A 118 -0.28 13.94 -3.78
CA GLU A 118 1.17 13.98 -3.55
C GLU A 118 1.94 13.08 -4.52
N ALA A 119 1.41 11.90 -4.84
CA ALA A 119 1.96 11.06 -5.90
C ALA A 119 2.03 11.80 -7.24
N SER A 120 0.94 12.49 -7.61
CA SER A 120 0.88 13.31 -8.83
C SER A 120 1.90 14.45 -8.83
N ASN A 121 2.10 15.13 -7.69
CA ASN A 121 3.12 16.15 -7.56
C ASN A 121 4.53 15.58 -7.76
N ALA A 122 4.79 14.40 -7.18
CA ALA A 122 6.07 13.74 -7.34
C ALA A 122 6.35 13.29 -8.77
N THR A 123 5.32 12.88 -9.53
CA THR A 123 5.51 12.52 -10.95
C THR A 123 5.90 13.72 -11.81
N LEU A 124 5.49 14.95 -11.46
CA LEU A 124 5.91 16.15 -12.20
C LEU A 124 7.41 16.43 -12.11
N ILE A 125 8.05 15.94 -11.04
CA ILE A 125 9.48 16.13 -10.77
C ILE A 125 10.29 14.89 -11.18
N GLY A 126 9.65 13.72 -11.16
CA GLY A 126 10.27 12.44 -11.48
C GLY A 126 10.41 12.17 -12.97
N GLU A 127 11.24 11.18 -13.29
CA GLU A 127 11.24 10.59 -14.61
C GLU A 127 9.92 9.85 -14.87
N CYS A 128 9.32 10.13 -16.02
CA CYS A 128 8.06 9.52 -16.46
C CYS A 128 8.24 8.85 -17.83
N HIS A 129 7.62 7.69 -17.99
CA HIS A 129 7.35 7.08 -19.28
C HIS A 129 6.28 7.92 -20.00
N TYR A 130 6.67 8.59 -21.08
CA TYR A 130 5.89 9.59 -21.82
C TYR A 130 5.38 10.77 -20.95
N PRO A 131 6.02 11.95 -21.02
CA PRO A 131 5.39 13.19 -20.57
C PRO A 131 4.26 13.52 -21.55
N GLU A 132 3.10 12.87 -21.39
CA GLU A 132 1.96 13.08 -22.28
C GLU A 132 1.50 14.54 -22.17
N THR A 133 1.81 15.32 -23.21
CA THR A 133 1.28 16.67 -23.47
C THR A 133 -0.18 16.64 -23.92
N SER A 134 -0.81 15.46 -23.93
CA SER A 134 -2.18 15.25 -24.38
C SER A 134 -3.11 15.06 -23.18
N PHE A 135 -4.11 15.93 -23.06
CA PHE A 135 -5.22 15.82 -22.10
C PHE A 135 -6.27 14.77 -22.53
N VAL A 136 -6.02 14.00 -23.59
CA VAL A 136 -6.95 12.99 -24.09
C VAL A 136 -6.85 11.74 -23.22
N PHE A 137 -7.95 11.45 -22.52
CA PHE A 137 -8.13 10.20 -21.78
C PHE A 137 -8.20 9.04 -22.79
N ASP A 138 -7.09 8.35 -23.00
CA ASP A 138 -7.10 7.06 -23.67
C ASP A 138 -7.07 5.95 -22.62
N GLU A 139 -8.25 5.39 -22.31
CA GLU A 139 -8.36 4.24 -21.42
C GLU A 139 -7.64 2.99 -21.97
N GLN A 140 -7.24 2.99 -23.25
CA GLN A 140 -6.61 1.85 -23.93
C GLN A 140 -5.06 1.85 -23.86
N SER A 141 -4.41 2.95 -23.46
CA SER A 141 -2.96 2.96 -23.21
C SER A 141 -2.63 2.17 -21.94
N SER A 142 -1.96 1.02 -22.06
CA SER A 142 -1.71 0.10 -20.92
C SER A 142 -0.79 0.67 -19.84
N SER A 143 0.04 1.67 -20.17
CA SER A 143 1.10 2.19 -19.29
C SER A 143 1.07 3.72 -19.22
N SER A 144 0.52 4.26 -18.13
CA SER A 144 0.55 5.69 -17.81
C SER A 144 0.74 5.89 -16.32
N TYR A 145 1.57 6.87 -15.95
CA TYR A 145 1.78 7.24 -14.55
C TYR A 145 0.47 7.59 -13.84
N ARG A 146 -0.56 8.06 -14.56
CA ARG A 146 -1.89 8.33 -13.99
C ARG A 146 -2.62 7.05 -13.56
N LYS A 147 -2.51 5.98 -14.35
CA LYS A 147 -3.06 4.66 -14.00
C LYS A 147 -2.33 4.08 -12.79
N GLU A 148 -1.01 4.22 -12.75
CA GLU A 148 -0.19 3.84 -11.60
C GLU A 148 -0.60 4.60 -10.33
N ILE A 149 -0.74 5.94 -10.38
CA ILE A 149 -1.21 6.74 -9.23
C ILE A 149 -2.59 6.29 -8.76
N ALA A 150 -3.53 6.12 -9.69
CA ALA A 150 -4.89 5.67 -9.35
C ALA A 150 -4.86 4.29 -8.65
N HIS A 151 -4.00 3.39 -9.12
CA HIS A 151 -3.79 2.09 -8.52
C HIS A 151 -3.20 2.19 -7.11
N MET A 152 -2.10 2.93 -6.94
CA MET A 152 -1.45 3.14 -5.64
C MET A 152 -2.44 3.75 -4.62
N ALA A 153 -3.22 4.75 -5.03
CA ALA A 153 -4.22 5.38 -4.17
C ALA A 153 -5.33 4.42 -3.75
N ARG A 154 -5.75 3.52 -4.65
CA ARG A 154 -6.74 2.48 -4.37
C ARG A 154 -6.22 1.45 -3.38
N TYR A 155 -4.96 1.00 -3.54
CA TYR A 155 -4.31 0.08 -2.60
C TYR A 155 -4.12 0.72 -1.24
N TYR A 156 -3.64 1.97 -1.20
CA TYR A 156 -3.54 2.73 0.04
C TYR A 156 -4.90 2.81 0.75
N ARG A 157 -5.97 3.14 0.02
CA ARG A 157 -7.35 3.14 0.55
C ARG A 157 -7.75 1.78 1.10
N LEU A 158 -7.48 0.70 0.38
CA LEU A 158 -7.78 -0.68 0.81
C LEU A 158 -7.03 -1.03 2.10
N HIS A 159 -5.74 -0.74 2.20
CA HIS A 159 -4.92 -1.05 3.36
C HIS A 159 -5.37 -0.28 4.60
N LEU A 160 -5.59 1.02 4.47
CA LEU A 160 -6.09 1.87 5.55
C LEU A 160 -7.51 1.48 5.98
N GLY A 161 -8.39 1.17 5.00
CA GLY A 161 -9.76 0.74 5.24
C GLY A 161 -9.81 -0.60 5.97
N SER A 162 -8.99 -1.55 5.54
CA SER A 162 -8.86 -2.87 6.18
C SER A 162 -8.34 -2.75 7.60
N PHE A 163 -7.33 -1.90 7.81
CA PHE A 163 -6.82 -1.62 9.14
C PHE A 163 -7.94 -1.11 10.07
N LEU A 164 -8.70 -0.09 9.66
CA LEU A 164 -9.79 0.46 10.48
C LEU A 164 -10.97 -0.51 10.65
N ALA A 165 -11.31 -1.28 9.62
CA ALA A 165 -12.38 -2.28 9.70
C ALA A 165 -12.05 -3.33 10.77
N ILE A 166 -10.81 -3.82 10.78
CA ILE A 166 -10.36 -4.78 11.79
C ILE A 166 -10.33 -4.15 13.19
N GLU A 167 -9.84 -2.91 13.34
CA GLU A 167 -9.87 -2.21 14.64
C GLU A 167 -11.29 -2.00 15.16
N LEU A 168 -12.23 -1.66 14.27
CA LEU A 168 -13.64 -1.58 14.65
C LEU A 168 -14.19 -2.94 15.06
N ALA A 169 -13.94 -3.98 14.25
CA ALA A 169 -14.46 -5.32 14.50
C ALA A 169 -13.93 -5.89 15.82
N LYS A 170 -12.68 -5.59 16.22
CA LYS A 170 -12.10 -6.00 17.51
C LYS A 170 -12.87 -5.53 18.75
N GLU A 171 -13.60 -4.41 18.64
CA GLU A 171 -14.44 -3.88 19.71
C GLU A 171 -15.82 -4.59 19.80
N LEU A 172 -16.13 -5.45 18.84
CA LEU A 172 -17.39 -6.17 18.71
C LEU A 172 -17.31 -7.56 19.37
N LYS A 173 -18.42 -8.02 19.94
CA LYS A 173 -18.44 -9.25 20.78
C LYS A 173 -18.20 -10.51 19.96
N GLY A 174 -18.62 -10.52 18.69
CA GLY A 174 -18.52 -11.66 17.78
C GLY A 174 -17.15 -11.85 17.14
N PHE A 175 -16.19 -10.94 17.38
CA PHE A 175 -14.93 -10.99 16.65
C PHE A 175 -14.02 -12.15 17.11
N PRO A 176 -13.54 -13.00 16.19
CA PRO A 176 -12.80 -14.20 16.57
C PRO A 176 -11.46 -13.87 17.27
N LEU A 177 -11.16 -14.57 18.36
CA LEU A 177 -9.92 -14.39 19.12
C LEU A 177 -8.65 -14.53 18.27
N SER A 178 -8.67 -15.44 17.29
CA SER A 178 -7.54 -15.70 16.37
C SER A 178 -7.24 -14.53 15.41
N TYR A 179 -8.14 -13.56 15.31
CA TYR A 179 -8.00 -12.36 14.46
C TYR A 179 -7.79 -11.07 15.26
N LYS A 180 -7.65 -11.15 16.59
CA LYS A 180 -7.50 -9.97 17.45
C LYS A 180 -6.27 -9.12 17.14
N ASP A 181 -5.22 -9.70 16.58
CA ASP A 181 -4.09 -8.93 16.07
C ASP A 181 -4.40 -8.42 14.67
N ASN A 182 -4.25 -7.12 14.46
CA ASN A 182 -4.49 -6.52 13.17
C ASN A 182 -3.36 -6.86 12.19
N ARG A 183 -3.69 -7.62 11.16
CA ARG A 183 -2.71 -8.14 10.20
C ARG A 183 -2.10 -7.03 9.32
N PHE A 184 -2.79 -5.90 9.21
CA PHE A 184 -2.33 -4.73 8.45
C PHE A 184 -1.37 -3.82 9.23
N GLU A 185 -1.06 -4.11 10.50
CA GLU A 185 -0.10 -3.35 11.32
C GLU A 185 1.23 -3.07 10.59
N SER A 186 1.83 -4.13 10.04
CA SER A 186 3.09 -4.03 9.28
C SER A 186 2.95 -3.29 7.94
N VAL A 187 1.76 -3.32 7.35
CA VAL A 187 1.45 -2.57 6.11
C VAL A 187 1.44 -1.08 6.41
N ILE A 188 0.81 -0.67 7.52
CA ILE A 188 0.82 0.72 7.99
C ILE A 188 2.25 1.16 8.33
N GLU A 189 3.03 0.32 9.03
CA GLU A 189 4.44 0.60 9.35
C GLU A 189 5.29 0.83 8.08
N LEU A 190 5.01 0.14 6.98
CA LEU A 190 5.72 0.35 5.70
C LEU A 190 5.43 1.74 5.09
N TYR A 191 4.18 2.20 5.15
CA TYR A 191 3.85 3.58 4.73
C TYR A 191 4.49 4.61 5.67
N GLU A 192 4.48 4.37 6.98
CA GLU A 192 5.07 5.26 7.99
C GLU A 192 6.57 5.52 7.78
N ILE A 193 7.31 4.55 7.22
CA ILE A 193 8.73 4.73 6.94
C ILE A 193 9.02 5.36 5.57
N GLY A 194 8.04 5.48 4.68
CA GLY A 194 8.21 6.13 3.39
C GLY A 194 8.01 5.23 2.15
N CYS A 195 7.42 4.05 2.27
CA CYS A 195 7.09 3.24 1.09
C CYS A 195 5.96 3.89 0.30
N ALA A 196 6.13 4.03 -1.02
CA ALA A 196 5.13 4.58 -1.91
C ALA A 196 4.10 3.55 -2.37
N ASP A 197 4.38 2.27 -2.25
CA ASP A 197 3.36 1.24 -2.40
C ASP A 197 3.71 -0.04 -1.65
N TYR A 198 2.72 -0.92 -1.51
CA TYR A 198 2.80 -2.25 -0.93
C TYR A 198 2.20 -3.24 -1.93
N ILE A 199 3.04 -4.07 -2.56
CA ILE A 199 2.61 -4.97 -3.63
C ILE A 199 3.23 -6.35 -3.46
N PHE A 200 2.41 -7.41 -3.46
CA PHE A 200 2.91 -8.77 -3.70
C PHE A 200 2.96 -9.04 -5.20
N ASN A 201 4.16 -9.33 -5.73
CA ASN A 201 4.39 -9.67 -7.13
C ASN A 201 5.19 -10.96 -7.23
N PHE A 202 5.04 -11.68 -8.34
CA PHE A 202 5.96 -12.76 -8.69
C PHE A 202 7.24 -12.15 -9.25
N VAL A 203 8.33 -12.30 -8.52
CA VAL A 203 9.66 -11.89 -8.95
C VAL A 203 10.26 -13.04 -9.74
N VAL A 204 10.53 -12.78 -11.02
CA VAL A 204 11.10 -13.74 -11.96
C VAL A 204 12.52 -13.31 -12.29
N ASP A 205 13.49 -14.16 -11.99
CA ASP A 205 14.89 -13.97 -12.37
C ASP A 205 15.25 -14.98 -13.45
N THR A 206 15.52 -14.48 -14.65
CA THR A 206 15.83 -15.31 -15.82
C THR A 206 17.21 -15.96 -15.75
N ASN A 207 18.13 -15.42 -14.95
CA ASN A 207 19.47 -16.00 -14.78
C ASN A 207 19.44 -17.24 -13.90
N THR A 208 18.62 -17.23 -12.85
CA THR A 208 18.48 -18.35 -11.91
C THR A 208 17.28 -19.24 -12.22
N ASN A 209 16.42 -18.83 -13.17
CA ASN A 209 15.15 -19.47 -13.49
C ASN A 209 14.24 -19.65 -12.26
N THR A 210 14.27 -18.67 -11.34
CA THR A 210 13.44 -18.67 -10.14
C THR A 210 12.22 -17.77 -10.31
N ARG A 211 11.07 -18.25 -9.84
CA ARG A 211 9.81 -17.50 -9.80
C ARG A 211 9.20 -17.63 -8.40
N GLU A 212 9.14 -16.53 -7.66
CA GLU A 212 8.63 -16.53 -6.28
C GLU A 212 7.77 -15.29 -6.03
N GLU A 213 6.64 -15.44 -5.32
CA GLU A 213 5.86 -14.28 -4.88
C GLU A 213 6.53 -13.60 -3.70
N LYS A 214 6.87 -12.33 -3.86
CA LYS A 214 7.56 -11.52 -2.86
C LYS A 214 6.87 -10.18 -2.66
N LEU A 215 7.05 -9.63 -1.46
CA LEU A 215 6.62 -8.28 -1.16
C LEU A 215 7.60 -7.25 -1.72
N VAL A 216 7.09 -6.41 -2.60
CA VAL A 216 7.78 -5.34 -3.31
C VAL A 216 7.26 -4.00 -2.83
N THR A 217 8.17 -3.05 -2.64
CA THR A 217 7.85 -1.70 -2.16
C THR A 217 8.63 -0.67 -2.98
N PRO A 218 7.95 0.16 -3.78
CA PRO A 218 8.56 1.32 -4.42
C PRO A 218 8.89 2.41 -3.40
N ILE A 219 10.00 3.11 -3.60
CA ILE A 219 10.45 4.24 -2.78
C ILE A 219 11.01 5.32 -3.71
N LEU A 220 10.58 6.57 -3.53
CA LEU A 220 11.05 7.67 -4.37
C LEU A 220 12.51 8.01 -4.05
N THR A 221 13.36 7.93 -5.07
CA THR A 221 14.80 8.03 -4.90
C THR A 221 15.41 8.97 -5.92
N ASP A 222 16.33 9.79 -5.45
CA ASP A 222 17.32 10.50 -6.25
C ASP A 222 18.58 9.63 -6.33
N LEU A 223 18.73 8.94 -7.47
CA LEU A 223 19.69 7.85 -7.61
C LEU A 223 21.15 8.34 -7.66
N ASP A 224 21.38 9.49 -8.30
CA ASP A 224 22.71 10.04 -8.57
C ASP A 224 22.77 11.58 -8.54
N GLY A 225 21.78 12.23 -7.93
CA GLY A 225 21.62 13.69 -7.92
C GLY A 225 20.90 14.24 -9.15
N TYR A 226 20.59 13.38 -10.13
CA TYR A 226 19.94 13.75 -11.38
C TYR A 226 18.68 12.92 -11.63
N ARG A 227 18.76 11.60 -11.49
CA ARG A 227 17.66 10.68 -11.81
C ARG A 227 16.71 10.51 -10.63
N LYS A 228 15.50 11.05 -10.78
CA LYS A 228 14.41 10.97 -9.80
C LYS A 228 13.44 9.87 -10.19
N VAL A 229 13.54 8.72 -9.53
CA VAL A 229 12.94 7.45 -9.98
C VAL A 229 12.22 6.73 -8.83
N LEU A 230 11.49 5.67 -9.16
CA LEU A 230 10.96 4.72 -8.18
C LEU A 230 11.98 3.60 -7.98
N ALA A 231 12.72 3.64 -6.87
CA ALA A 231 13.55 2.53 -6.44
C ALA A 231 12.67 1.37 -5.98
N ILE A 232 12.96 0.17 -6.45
CA ILE A 232 12.18 -1.02 -6.18
C ILE A 232 12.96 -1.90 -5.21
N HIS A 233 12.49 -1.95 -3.96
CA HIS A 233 13.01 -2.89 -2.98
C HIS A 233 12.21 -4.19 -3.04
N VAL A 234 12.88 -5.33 -3.18
CA VAL A 234 12.27 -6.67 -3.11
C VAL A 234 12.57 -7.30 -1.76
N TYR A 235 11.60 -8.00 -1.16
CA TYR A 235 11.84 -8.73 0.08
C TYR A 235 13.01 -9.72 -0.06
N GLY A 236 13.99 -9.60 0.83
CA GLY A 236 15.21 -10.41 0.87
C GLY A 236 16.43 -9.72 0.26
N ASP A 237 16.26 -8.60 -0.45
CA ASP A 237 17.40 -7.84 -0.97
C ASP A 237 18.09 -7.08 0.16
N GLU A 238 19.41 -7.16 0.23
CA GLU A 238 20.18 -6.41 1.24
C GLU A 238 20.30 -4.91 0.92
N LYS A 239 20.10 -4.53 -0.35
CA LYS A 239 20.22 -3.17 -0.89
C LYS A 239 19.27 -2.98 -2.07
N ILE A 240 18.98 -1.74 -2.43
CA ILE A 240 18.26 -1.44 -3.67
C ILE A 240 19.13 -1.82 -4.88
N ARG A 241 18.54 -2.59 -5.80
CA ARG A 241 19.21 -3.01 -7.05
C ARG A 241 18.43 -2.64 -8.30
N LEU A 242 17.16 -2.33 -8.14
CA LEU A 242 16.19 -2.16 -9.22
C LEU A 242 15.50 -0.81 -9.10
N TRP A 243 15.17 -0.22 -10.23
CA TRP A 243 14.32 0.97 -10.31
C TRP A 243 13.48 0.97 -11.58
N LYS A 244 12.48 1.84 -11.61
CA LYS A 244 11.65 2.14 -12.78
C LYS A 244 11.31 3.63 -12.82
N ARG A 245 10.91 4.13 -13.98
CA ARG A 245 10.27 5.45 -14.09
C ARG A 245 8.80 5.34 -13.74
N TRP A 246 8.17 6.47 -13.47
CA TRP A 246 6.72 6.53 -13.35
C TRP A 246 6.06 6.09 -14.66
N GLY A 247 5.03 5.26 -14.56
CA GLY A 247 4.30 4.72 -15.70
C GLY A 247 5.01 3.61 -16.47
N ASP A 248 6.28 3.28 -16.19
CA ASP A 248 6.88 2.04 -16.71
C ASP A 248 6.16 0.83 -16.09
N ASP A 249 6.06 -0.29 -16.81
CA ASP A 249 5.55 -1.54 -16.25
C ASP A 249 6.57 -2.23 -15.34
N TYR A 250 6.10 -3.12 -14.47
CA TYR A 250 6.92 -3.88 -13.53
C TYR A 250 7.75 -4.99 -14.20
N ASP A 251 7.51 -5.26 -15.48
CA ASP A 251 8.34 -6.15 -16.30
C ASP A 251 9.56 -5.45 -16.93
N GLY A 252 9.53 -4.10 -16.98
CA GLY A 252 10.53 -3.24 -17.57
C GLY A 252 11.46 -2.59 -16.56
N LEU A 253 11.96 -3.33 -15.57
CA LEU A 253 12.85 -2.78 -14.54
C LEU A 253 14.28 -2.51 -15.07
N TYR A 254 14.94 -1.54 -14.45
CA TYR A 254 16.33 -1.18 -14.69
C TYR A 254 17.20 -1.52 -13.49
N ASP A 255 18.44 -1.94 -13.71
CA ASP A 255 19.46 -2.03 -12.67
C ASP A 255 19.94 -0.62 -12.27
N ILE A 256 20.64 -0.48 -11.14
CA ILE A 256 21.17 0.82 -10.67
C ILE A 256 22.06 1.56 -11.70
N ASN A 257 22.67 0.84 -12.65
CA ASN A 257 23.49 1.41 -13.72
C ASN A 257 22.65 1.90 -14.92
N GLY A 258 21.35 1.61 -14.94
CA GLY A 258 20.41 1.97 -16.00
C GLY A 258 20.30 0.93 -17.12
N ASN A 259 20.86 -0.26 -16.97
CA ASN A 259 20.67 -1.35 -17.91
C ASN A 259 19.33 -2.04 -17.65
N ARG A 260 18.75 -2.66 -18.68
CA ARG A 260 17.57 -3.54 -18.48
C ARG A 260 17.93 -4.69 -17.54
N SER A 261 17.12 -4.89 -16.52
CA SER A 261 17.30 -5.96 -15.55
C SER A 261 16.87 -7.31 -16.13
N ASN A 262 17.53 -8.38 -15.70
CA ASN A 262 17.07 -9.76 -15.92
C ASN A 262 15.96 -10.16 -14.93
N THR A 263 15.77 -9.37 -13.88
CA THR A 263 14.67 -9.50 -12.94
C THR A 263 13.48 -8.69 -13.44
N HIS A 264 12.36 -9.38 -13.68
CA HIS A 264 11.09 -8.77 -14.01
C HIS A 264 10.02 -9.23 -13.02
N MET A 265 8.95 -8.47 -12.92
CA MET A 265 7.87 -8.76 -11.97
C MET A 265 6.56 -8.99 -12.71
N GLU A 266 5.97 -10.15 -12.47
CA GLU A 266 4.64 -10.47 -12.94
C GLU A 266 3.62 -10.12 -11.85
N VAL A 267 2.55 -9.48 -12.28
CA VAL A 267 1.47 -9.03 -11.41
C VAL A 267 0.76 -10.24 -10.78
N SER A 268 0.58 -10.24 -9.45
CA SER A 268 -0.20 -11.27 -8.77
C SER A 268 -1.70 -11.12 -9.10
N PRO A 269 -2.47 -12.20 -9.36
CA PRO A 269 -3.80 -12.13 -9.99
C PRO A 269 -4.86 -11.30 -9.23
N PHE A 270 -4.64 -10.95 -7.96
CA PHE A 270 -5.53 -10.09 -7.19
C PHE A 270 -5.61 -8.65 -7.74
N PHE A 271 -4.62 -8.22 -8.55
CA PHE A 271 -4.66 -6.93 -9.27
C PHE A 271 -5.93 -6.76 -10.12
N ASN A 272 -6.48 -7.85 -10.65
CA ASN A 272 -7.69 -7.81 -11.48
C ASN A 272 -8.98 -7.77 -10.66
N SER A 273 -8.98 -8.24 -9.40
CA SER A 273 -10.17 -8.28 -8.55
C SER A 273 -10.37 -7.02 -7.71
N VAL A 274 -9.29 -6.30 -7.38
CA VAL A 274 -9.42 -4.97 -6.74
C VAL A 274 -10.13 -4.00 -7.66
N ALA A 275 -10.17 -4.24 -8.98
CA ALA A 275 -10.86 -3.43 -9.98
C ALA A 275 -12.37 -3.15 -9.69
N ILE A 276 -13.01 -3.92 -8.79
CA ILE A 276 -14.47 -3.92 -8.58
C ILE A 276 -14.92 -3.23 -7.26
N ILE A 277 -14.02 -2.84 -6.33
CA ILE A 277 -14.39 -2.15 -5.06
C ILE A 277 -14.24 -0.62 -5.13
#